data_AF-A0A7W0GTC1-F1
#
_entry.id   AF-A0A7W0GTC1-F1
#
_cell.length_a   1.000
_cell.length_b   1.000
_cell.length_c   1.000
_cell.angle_alpha   90.00
_cell.angle_beta   90.00
_cell.angle_gamma   90.00
#
_symmetry.space_group_name_H-M   'P 1'
#
loop_
_entity.id
_entity.type
_entity.pdbx_description
1 polymer ?
#
loop_
_entity_poly.entity_id
_entity_poly.type
_entity_poly.pdbx_seq_one_letter_code
_entity_poly.pdbx_strand_id
1 'polypeptide(L)'
;MTFTTKSKEARIFFEQGIAKYDRARPKEATALFQQALEADPNFAMAHLFRGLAGDSVPHIRKAAEMAKKVTEPERLFILSWKAQVDSQLLKAAEQMEQAVQLLPAEARLRMRLAVLYNATNRRDEAVAELKRAIASDPKFAPIYNLLGQIHITSGDFAQAIEARETYARLLPDEAEPYQALAHTYQQKQQFDKAVEYYTRALKVDPDYINVYRRRGDAKFFAGDIAGARADYRAGLERAKGADRPGLLFAAAFTYVHQGEIDEAAKYYEQAIAIAEAEKEHVMISSGWDALGRSYLEAGRLIEAANAYRKGYEASRRAPDYSETDKLLWEGRYRHARGRILAKLGEFDAAMEHAEWIRLELQKAGNPNPAYMKSYHYMVGYILVEKRDFKGALEHLKQANTEDVFIKLLTARAHAGLNDRASAAKLMNEIAGYTLGSVPSSIARPEALRWLSQNKTAQ
;
A
#
# COMPACT_ATOMS: atom_id res chain seq x y z
N MET A 1 -16.99 22.61 -18.67
CA MET A 1 -16.89 23.78 -17.78
C MET A 1 -16.09 24.86 -18.49
N THR A 2 -16.49 26.13 -18.43
CA THR A 2 -15.67 27.25 -18.93
C THR A 2 -14.60 27.61 -17.91
N PHE A 3 -13.35 27.87 -18.35
CA PHE A 3 -12.24 28.18 -17.45
C PHE A 3 -11.92 29.68 -17.40
N THR A 4 -11.79 30.22 -16.18
CA THR A 4 -11.50 31.64 -15.94
C THR A 4 -10.02 31.94 -16.18
N THR A 5 -9.70 32.45 -17.37
CA THR A 5 -8.43 33.08 -17.72
C THR A 5 -8.67 34.10 -18.83
N LYS A 6 -7.90 35.20 -18.84
CA LYS A 6 -7.90 36.19 -19.93
C LYS A 6 -6.82 35.88 -20.98
N SER A 7 -5.85 35.03 -20.66
CA SER A 7 -4.78 34.63 -21.57
C SER A 7 -5.25 33.48 -22.47
N LYS A 8 -5.35 33.76 -23.77
CA LYS A 8 -5.66 32.73 -24.76
C LYS A 8 -4.58 31.65 -24.81
N GLU A 9 -3.33 32.07 -24.69
CA GLU A 9 -2.16 31.18 -24.65
C GLU A 9 -2.22 30.24 -23.44
N ALA A 10 -2.47 30.79 -22.23
CA ALA A 10 -2.61 29.97 -21.03
C ALA A 10 -3.74 28.94 -21.15
N ARG A 11 -4.86 29.33 -21.78
CA ARG A 11 -5.97 28.41 -22.04
C ARG A 11 -5.58 27.25 -22.95
N ILE A 12 -4.83 27.51 -24.03
CA ILE A 12 -4.38 26.47 -24.96
C ILE A 12 -3.51 25.44 -24.23
N PHE A 13 -2.49 25.91 -23.50
CA PHE A 13 -1.62 25.01 -22.73
C PHE A 13 -2.41 24.22 -21.68
N PHE A 14 -3.36 24.86 -21.01
CA PHE A 14 -4.20 24.18 -20.03
C PHE A 14 -5.09 23.09 -20.65
N GLU A 15 -5.77 23.36 -21.77
CA GLU A 15 -6.61 22.38 -22.46
C GLU A 15 -5.80 21.18 -22.98
N GLN A 16 -4.59 21.44 -23.51
CA GLN A 16 -3.65 20.37 -23.87
C GLN A 16 -3.22 19.56 -22.63
N GLY A 17 -2.95 20.24 -21.52
CA GLY A 17 -2.59 19.61 -20.24
C GLY A 17 -3.70 18.70 -19.71
N ILE A 18 -4.96 19.14 -19.78
CA ILE A 18 -6.13 18.34 -19.43
C ILE A 18 -6.22 17.09 -20.32
N ALA A 19 -6.06 17.25 -21.64
CA ALA A 19 -6.10 16.12 -22.55
C ALA A 19 -5.00 15.07 -22.25
N LYS A 20 -3.80 15.50 -21.84
CA LYS A 20 -2.73 14.61 -21.39
C LYS A 20 -3.05 13.96 -20.04
N TYR A 21 -3.59 14.73 -19.10
CA TYR A 21 -3.97 14.24 -17.78
C TYR A 21 -5.03 13.13 -17.87
N ASP A 22 -6.06 13.34 -18.69
CA ASP A 22 -7.16 12.39 -18.88
C ASP A 22 -6.74 11.11 -19.63
N ARG A 23 -5.61 11.15 -20.35
CA ARG A 23 -4.96 10.01 -20.99
C ARG A 23 -3.91 9.34 -20.10
N ALA A 24 -3.94 9.57 -18.80
CA ALA A 24 -2.99 9.01 -17.84
C ALA A 24 -1.51 9.39 -18.11
N ARG A 25 -1.25 10.60 -18.64
CA ARG A 25 0.09 11.16 -18.87
C ARG A 25 0.40 12.34 -17.94
N PRO A 26 0.53 12.12 -16.62
CA PRO A 26 0.65 13.20 -15.64
C PRO A 26 1.93 14.02 -15.78
N LYS A 27 3.03 13.42 -16.28
CA LYS A 27 4.31 14.14 -16.51
C LYS A 27 4.18 15.17 -17.64
N GLU A 28 3.62 14.76 -18.79
CA GLU A 28 3.36 15.68 -19.91
C GLU A 28 2.34 16.75 -19.52
N ALA A 29 1.27 16.36 -18.80
CA ALA A 29 0.26 17.29 -18.31
C ALA A 29 0.86 18.35 -17.37
N THR A 30 1.74 17.93 -16.46
CA THR A 30 2.44 18.80 -15.52
C THR A 30 3.25 19.90 -16.23
N ALA A 31 3.97 19.56 -17.29
CA ALA A 31 4.73 20.53 -18.08
C ALA A 31 3.82 21.55 -18.77
N LEU A 32 2.69 21.10 -19.31
CA LEU A 32 1.70 21.97 -19.97
C LEU A 32 1.00 22.91 -18.96
N PHE A 33 0.67 22.42 -17.76
CA PHE A 33 0.13 23.28 -16.72
C PHE A 33 1.15 24.31 -16.24
N GLN A 34 2.44 23.98 -16.25
CA GLN A 34 3.50 24.94 -15.95
C GLN A 34 3.57 26.05 -17.01
N GLN A 35 3.52 25.71 -18.31
CA GLN A 35 3.45 26.69 -19.39
C GLN A 35 2.19 27.57 -19.32
N ALA A 36 1.05 26.98 -18.93
CA ALA A 36 -0.17 27.75 -18.69
C ALA A 36 0.01 28.78 -17.57
N LEU A 37 0.73 28.43 -16.50
CA LEU A 37 1.03 29.33 -15.38
C LEU A 37 2.08 30.39 -15.72
N GLU A 38 3.00 30.12 -16.63
CA GLU A 38 3.93 31.12 -17.17
C GLU A 38 3.19 32.18 -17.99
N ALA A 39 2.20 31.77 -18.78
CA ALA A 39 1.36 32.65 -19.59
C ALA A 39 0.25 33.38 -18.78
N ASP A 40 -0.21 32.80 -17.67
CA ASP A 40 -1.14 33.44 -16.72
C ASP A 40 -0.92 32.90 -15.28
N PRO A 41 -0.11 33.59 -14.46
CA PRO A 41 0.15 33.18 -13.08
C PRO A 41 -1.09 33.23 -12.16
N ASN A 42 -2.20 33.83 -12.61
CA ASN A 42 -3.45 33.89 -11.84
C ASN A 42 -4.48 32.85 -12.33
N PHE A 43 -4.07 31.91 -13.18
CA PHE A 43 -4.97 30.88 -13.69
C PHE A 43 -5.22 29.79 -12.63
N ALA A 44 -6.27 29.99 -11.82
CA ALA A 44 -6.60 29.15 -10.67
C ALA A 44 -6.72 27.66 -11.01
N MET A 45 -7.33 27.32 -12.14
CA MET A 45 -7.48 25.93 -12.59
C MET A 45 -6.16 25.31 -13.02
N ALA A 46 -5.24 26.07 -13.64
CA ALA A 46 -3.90 25.58 -13.95
C ALA A 46 -3.11 25.30 -12.67
N HIS A 47 -3.22 26.15 -11.63
CA HIS A 47 -2.66 25.85 -10.32
C HIS A 47 -3.25 24.55 -9.75
N LEU A 48 -4.56 24.38 -9.79
CA LEU A 48 -5.21 23.19 -9.26
C LEU A 48 -4.68 21.93 -9.96
N PHE A 49 -4.76 21.87 -11.28
CA PHE A 49 -4.35 20.69 -12.05
C PHE A 49 -2.84 20.44 -12.02
N ARG A 50 -2.02 21.48 -11.90
CA ARG A 50 -0.58 21.34 -11.61
C ARG A 50 -0.34 20.66 -10.25
N GLY A 51 -1.19 20.99 -9.27
CA GLY A 51 -1.23 20.33 -7.96
C GLY A 51 -1.67 18.88 -8.05
N LEU A 52 -2.66 18.57 -8.88
CA LEU A 52 -3.17 17.19 -9.04
C LEU A 52 -2.21 16.29 -9.83
N ALA A 53 -1.61 16.78 -10.92
CA ALA A 53 -0.74 15.99 -11.78
C ALA A 53 0.67 15.77 -11.20
N GLY A 54 1.08 16.61 -10.25
CA GLY A 54 2.40 16.55 -9.62
C GLY A 54 2.34 16.42 -8.10
N ASP A 55 1.20 15.99 -7.54
CA ASP A 55 0.98 15.78 -6.11
C ASP A 55 1.43 16.95 -5.21
N SER A 56 1.11 18.19 -5.61
CA SER A 56 1.56 19.40 -4.94
C SER A 56 0.44 20.12 -4.19
N VAL A 57 0.38 19.86 -2.88
CA VAL A 57 -0.52 20.56 -1.94
C VAL A 57 -0.38 22.10 -1.99
N PRO A 58 0.82 22.68 -2.07
CA PRO A 58 0.98 24.14 -2.23
C PRO A 58 0.23 24.70 -3.43
N HIS A 59 0.27 24.02 -4.58
CA HIS A 59 -0.45 24.45 -5.78
C HIS A 59 -1.97 24.36 -5.60
N ILE A 60 -2.49 23.34 -4.91
CA ILE A 60 -3.92 23.23 -4.57
C ILE A 60 -4.35 24.38 -3.65
N ARG A 61 -3.55 24.70 -2.63
CA ARG A 61 -3.82 25.85 -1.74
C ARG A 61 -3.78 27.17 -2.51
N LYS A 62 -2.84 27.32 -3.45
CA LYS A 62 -2.72 28.51 -4.30
C LYS A 62 -3.95 28.71 -5.19
N ALA A 63 -4.46 27.65 -5.80
CA ALA A 63 -5.71 27.71 -6.56
C ALA A 63 -6.88 28.21 -5.71
N ALA A 64 -6.95 27.77 -4.44
CA ALA A 64 -8.03 28.17 -3.54
C ALA A 64 -7.98 29.63 -3.08
N GLU A 65 -6.78 30.24 -2.99
CA GLU A 65 -6.64 31.69 -2.77
C GLU A 65 -7.30 32.50 -3.90
N MET A 66 -7.26 31.97 -5.12
CA MET A 66 -7.80 32.60 -6.33
C MET A 66 -9.29 32.30 -6.55
N ALA A 67 -9.88 31.37 -5.78
CA ALA A 67 -11.23 30.85 -6.02
C ALA A 67 -12.35 31.90 -5.91
N LYS A 68 -12.09 33.07 -5.28
CA LYS A 68 -13.06 34.18 -5.23
C LYS A 68 -13.21 34.93 -6.58
N LYS A 69 -12.29 34.72 -7.53
CA LYS A 69 -12.21 35.44 -8.81
C LYS A 69 -12.66 34.60 -10.01
N VAL A 70 -13.17 33.40 -9.79
CA VAL A 70 -13.60 32.47 -10.84
C VAL A 70 -15.11 32.26 -10.80
N THR A 71 -15.65 31.57 -11.80
CA THR A 71 -17.07 31.20 -11.84
C THR A 71 -17.45 30.31 -10.65
N GLU A 72 -18.72 30.31 -10.23
CA GLU A 72 -19.15 29.52 -9.07
C GLU A 72 -18.88 28.00 -9.22
N PRO A 73 -19.12 27.36 -10.38
CA PRO A 73 -18.74 25.96 -10.57
C PRO A 73 -17.23 25.70 -10.45
N GLU A 74 -16.39 26.60 -10.99
CA GLU A 74 -14.91 26.51 -10.82
C GLU A 74 -14.52 26.67 -9.36
N ARG A 75 -15.12 27.65 -8.67
CA ARG A 75 -14.87 27.91 -7.25
C ARG A 75 -15.20 26.70 -6.40
N LEU A 76 -16.38 26.10 -6.59
CA LEU A 76 -16.79 24.89 -5.88
C LEU A 76 -15.84 23.73 -6.17
N PHE A 77 -15.42 23.54 -7.43
CA PHE A 77 -14.44 22.52 -7.82
C PHE A 77 -13.12 22.67 -7.07
N ILE A 78 -12.52 23.87 -7.10
CA ILE A 78 -11.27 24.18 -6.41
C ILE A 78 -11.40 23.97 -4.90
N LEU A 79 -12.49 24.50 -4.30
CA LEU A 79 -12.69 24.40 -2.86
C LEU A 79 -12.92 22.96 -2.39
N SER A 80 -13.52 22.09 -3.21
CA SER A 80 -13.66 20.66 -2.86
C SER A 80 -12.31 19.96 -2.73
N TRP A 81 -11.33 20.31 -3.55
CA TRP A 81 -9.97 19.78 -3.45
C TRP A 81 -9.25 20.31 -2.22
N LYS A 82 -9.37 21.62 -1.93
CA LYS A 82 -8.85 22.19 -0.68
C LYS A 82 -9.47 21.51 0.54
N ALA A 83 -10.79 21.34 0.57
CA ALA A 83 -11.50 20.70 1.67
C ALA A 83 -11.00 19.27 1.89
N GLN A 84 -10.76 18.49 0.83
CA GLN A 84 -10.14 17.17 0.96
C GLN A 84 -8.71 17.23 1.54
N VAL A 85 -7.87 18.16 1.06
CA VAL A 85 -6.52 18.36 1.61
C VAL A 85 -6.57 18.73 3.10
N ASP A 86 -7.59 19.46 3.53
CA ASP A 86 -7.82 19.80 4.94
C ASP A 86 -8.61 18.70 5.70
N SER A 87 -8.75 17.50 5.12
CA SER A 87 -9.47 16.34 5.69
C SER A 87 -10.97 16.56 5.96
N GLN A 88 -11.58 17.53 5.29
CA GLN A 88 -13.01 17.87 5.38
C GLN A 88 -13.82 17.18 4.26
N LEU A 89 -13.85 15.85 4.25
CA LEU A 89 -14.45 15.06 3.15
C LEU A 89 -15.95 15.32 2.95
N LEU A 90 -16.72 15.51 4.03
CA LEU A 90 -18.16 15.80 3.93
C LEU A 90 -18.41 17.16 3.26
N LYS A 91 -17.68 18.19 3.67
CA LYS A 91 -17.74 19.52 3.06
C LYS A 91 -17.32 19.50 1.58
N ALA A 92 -16.29 18.72 1.25
CA ALA A 92 -15.89 18.54 -0.14
C ALA A 92 -17.03 17.93 -0.97
N ALA A 93 -17.76 16.94 -0.41
CA ALA A 93 -18.90 16.32 -1.08
C ALA A 93 -20.05 17.32 -1.29
N GLU A 94 -20.43 18.08 -0.26
CA GLU A 94 -21.46 19.14 -0.37
C GLU A 94 -21.14 20.16 -1.46
N GLN A 95 -19.88 20.60 -1.56
CA GLN A 95 -19.44 21.53 -2.60
C GLN A 95 -19.56 20.92 -4.00
N MET A 96 -19.31 19.62 -4.15
CA MET A 96 -19.47 18.90 -5.42
C MET A 96 -20.91 18.58 -5.76
N GLU A 97 -21.77 18.34 -4.78
CA GLU A 97 -23.21 18.25 -4.99
C GLU A 97 -23.74 19.57 -5.59
N GLN A 98 -23.33 20.72 -5.03
CA GLN A 98 -23.67 22.04 -5.58
C GLN A 98 -23.09 22.25 -6.99
N ALA A 99 -21.83 21.87 -7.23
CA ALA A 99 -21.21 22.04 -8.55
C ALA A 99 -21.91 21.19 -9.63
N VAL A 100 -22.31 19.96 -9.30
CA VAL A 100 -23.05 19.06 -10.20
C VAL A 100 -24.47 19.59 -10.45
N GLN A 101 -25.12 20.23 -9.48
CA GLN A 101 -26.40 20.90 -9.71
C GLN A 101 -26.30 22.05 -10.71
N LEU A 102 -25.21 22.83 -10.66
CA LEU A 102 -24.97 23.94 -11.59
C LEU A 102 -24.60 23.46 -13.01
N LEU A 103 -23.89 22.34 -13.12
CA LEU A 103 -23.44 21.77 -14.40
C LEU A 103 -23.72 20.26 -14.45
N PRO A 104 -24.99 19.84 -14.63
CA PRO A 104 -25.38 18.43 -14.49
C PRO A 104 -24.88 17.52 -15.63
N ALA A 105 -24.45 18.07 -16.77
CA ALA A 105 -23.86 17.29 -17.86
C ALA A 105 -22.32 17.16 -17.76
N GLU A 106 -21.68 17.79 -16.77
CA GLU A 106 -20.22 17.80 -16.67
C GLU A 106 -19.69 16.51 -16.03
N ALA A 107 -19.25 15.57 -16.86
CA ALA A 107 -18.78 14.26 -16.44
C ALA A 107 -17.65 14.31 -15.40
N ARG A 108 -16.73 15.27 -15.49
CA ARG A 108 -15.64 15.44 -14.52
C ARG A 108 -16.14 15.80 -13.11
N LEU A 109 -17.16 16.64 -13.00
CA LEU A 109 -17.73 17.00 -11.70
C LEU A 109 -18.44 15.82 -11.06
N ARG A 110 -19.19 15.04 -11.84
CA ARG A 110 -19.82 13.81 -11.37
C ARG A 110 -18.81 12.76 -10.94
N MET A 111 -17.76 12.56 -11.73
CA MET A 111 -16.65 11.66 -11.37
C MET A 111 -16.01 12.11 -10.05
N ARG A 112 -15.78 13.41 -9.87
CA ARG A 112 -15.23 13.97 -8.64
C ARG A 112 -16.16 13.77 -7.44
N LEU A 113 -17.47 13.98 -7.61
CA LEU A 113 -18.47 13.68 -6.58
C LEU A 113 -18.45 12.20 -6.19
N ALA A 114 -18.37 11.30 -7.18
CA ALA A 114 -18.26 9.87 -6.92
C ALA A 114 -17.01 9.48 -6.12
N VAL A 115 -15.86 10.11 -6.37
CA VAL A 115 -14.65 9.93 -5.53
C VAL A 115 -14.94 10.26 -4.07
N LEU A 116 -15.64 11.37 -3.82
CA LEU A 116 -15.95 11.84 -2.47
C LEU A 116 -17.01 10.97 -1.78
N TYR A 117 -18.01 10.50 -2.52
CA TYR A 117 -18.96 9.49 -2.02
C TYR A 117 -18.25 8.18 -1.66
N ASN A 118 -17.36 7.67 -2.50
CA ASN A 118 -16.59 6.48 -2.17
C ASN A 118 -15.70 6.69 -0.93
N ALA A 119 -15.05 7.85 -0.80
CA ALA A 119 -14.23 8.21 0.36
C ALA A 119 -15.05 8.37 1.66
N THR A 120 -16.35 8.65 1.56
CA THR A 120 -17.30 8.75 2.68
C THR A 120 -18.15 7.48 2.83
N ASN A 121 -17.72 6.37 2.24
CA ASN A 121 -18.36 5.05 2.28
C ASN A 121 -19.79 4.99 1.68
N ARG A 122 -20.16 5.98 0.86
CA ARG A 122 -21.41 6.08 0.10
C ARG A 122 -21.26 5.43 -1.29
N ARG A 123 -20.98 4.13 -1.33
CA ARG A 123 -20.56 3.44 -2.58
C ARG A 123 -21.63 3.40 -3.66
N ASP A 124 -22.88 3.11 -3.29
CA ASP A 124 -23.98 3.03 -4.27
C ASP A 124 -24.22 4.38 -4.96
N GLU A 125 -24.11 5.45 -4.20
CA GLU A 125 -24.23 6.82 -4.72
C GLU A 125 -23.04 7.17 -5.62
N ALA A 126 -21.83 6.72 -5.27
CA ALA A 126 -20.66 6.86 -6.13
C ALA A 126 -20.87 6.17 -7.49
N VAL A 127 -21.36 4.92 -7.49
CA VAL A 127 -21.65 4.17 -8.73
C VAL A 127 -22.75 4.85 -9.54
N ALA A 128 -23.80 5.36 -8.89
CA ALA A 128 -24.87 6.09 -9.56
C ALA A 128 -24.35 7.36 -10.27
N GLU A 129 -23.49 8.13 -9.61
CA GLU A 129 -22.87 9.32 -10.22
C GLU A 129 -21.92 8.97 -11.37
N LEU A 130 -21.16 7.87 -11.29
CA LEU A 130 -20.34 7.40 -12.41
C LEU A 130 -21.18 6.96 -13.60
N LYS A 131 -22.31 6.27 -13.38
CA LYS A 131 -23.24 5.91 -14.47
C LYS A 131 -23.82 7.15 -15.16
N ARG A 132 -24.17 8.19 -14.40
CA ARG A 132 -24.60 9.49 -14.95
C ARG A 132 -23.48 10.21 -15.70
N ALA A 133 -22.24 10.11 -15.21
CA ALA A 133 -21.06 10.65 -15.88
C ALA A 133 -20.80 9.94 -17.23
N ILE A 134 -20.89 8.60 -17.27
CA ILE A 134 -20.76 7.79 -18.49
C ILE A 134 -21.85 8.16 -19.51
N ALA A 135 -23.10 8.36 -19.05
CA ALA A 135 -24.18 8.78 -19.93
C ALA A 135 -23.95 10.16 -20.55
N SER A 136 -23.22 11.04 -19.86
CA SER A 136 -22.91 12.39 -20.33
C SER A 136 -21.69 12.43 -21.26
N ASP A 137 -20.64 11.67 -20.92
CA ASP A 137 -19.44 11.52 -21.75
C ASP A 137 -18.93 10.06 -21.68
N PRO A 138 -19.34 9.20 -22.63
CA PRO A 138 -18.95 7.80 -22.63
C PRO A 138 -17.48 7.58 -23.04
N LYS A 139 -16.78 8.62 -23.52
CA LYS A 139 -15.37 8.56 -23.93
C LYS A 139 -14.41 9.09 -22.85
N PHE A 140 -14.93 9.61 -21.74
CA PHE A 140 -14.11 10.08 -20.63
C PHE A 140 -13.53 8.89 -19.83
N ALA A 141 -12.39 8.40 -20.33
CA ALA A 141 -11.71 7.18 -19.88
C ALA A 141 -11.50 7.06 -18.36
N PRO A 142 -11.12 8.12 -17.61
CA PRO A 142 -10.91 8.05 -16.16
C PRO A 142 -12.09 7.53 -15.34
N ILE A 143 -13.34 7.72 -15.82
CA ILE A 143 -14.53 7.19 -15.12
C ILE A 143 -14.48 5.68 -15.00
N TYR A 144 -14.06 4.99 -16.07
CA TYR A 144 -14.04 3.53 -16.11
C TYR A 144 -12.95 2.96 -15.20
N ASN A 145 -11.81 3.66 -15.05
CA ASN A 145 -10.79 3.27 -14.08
C ASN A 145 -11.33 3.35 -12.63
N LEU A 146 -12.00 4.46 -12.31
CA LEU A 146 -12.59 4.67 -10.98
C LEU A 146 -13.73 3.68 -10.70
N LEU A 147 -14.61 3.44 -11.67
CA LEU A 147 -15.67 2.44 -11.55
C LEU A 147 -15.09 1.05 -11.28
N GLY A 148 -14.06 0.66 -12.04
CA GLY A 148 -13.34 -0.58 -11.81
C GLY A 148 -12.73 -0.67 -10.41
N GLN A 149 -12.16 0.41 -9.90
CA GLN A 149 -11.60 0.47 -8.55
C GLN A 149 -12.67 0.32 -7.45
N ILE A 150 -13.86 0.92 -7.61
CA ILE A 150 -14.97 0.79 -6.66
C ILE A 150 -15.55 -0.64 -6.65
N HIS A 151 -15.62 -1.28 -7.82
CA HIS A 151 -16.05 -2.68 -7.90
C HIS A 151 -15.04 -3.64 -7.25
N ILE A 152 -13.73 -3.40 -7.39
CA ILE A 152 -12.70 -4.18 -6.69
C ILE A 152 -12.86 -4.11 -5.17
N THR A 153 -13.05 -2.90 -4.62
CA THR A 153 -13.22 -2.73 -3.15
C THR A 153 -14.52 -3.34 -2.64
N SER A 154 -15.45 -3.67 -3.53
CA SER A 154 -16.72 -4.35 -3.22
C SER A 154 -16.70 -5.84 -3.55
N GLY A 155 -15.57 -6.37 -4.05
CA GLY A 155 -15.42 -7.78 -4.43
C GLY A 155 -16.09 -8.17 -5.76
N ASP A 156 -16.70 -7.22 -6.47
CA ASP A 156 -17.35 -7.45 -7.77
C ASP A 156 -16.31 -7.42 -8.90
N PHE A 157 -15.49 -8.45 -8.96
CA PHE A 157 -14.43 -8.52 -9.96
C PHE A 157 -14.94 -8.62 -11.40
N ALA A 158 -16.18 -9.07 -11.63
CA ALA A 158 -16.74 -9.16 -12.97
C ALA A 158 -16.99 -7.76 -13.54
N GLN A 159 -17.71 -6.91 -12.80
CA GLN A 159 -17.94 -5.52 -13.20
C GLN A 159 -16.63 -4.71 -13.22
N ALA A 160 -15.69 -5.00 -12.31
CA ALA A 160 -14.39 -4.36 -12.33
C ALA A 160 -13.59 -4.65 -13.62
N ILE A 161 -13.62 -5.90 -14.09
CA ILE A 161 -12.96 -6.30 -15.34
C ILE A 161 -13.61 -5.59 -16.53
N GLU A 162 -14.94 -5.60 -16.63
CA GLU A 162 -15.68 -4.95 -17.73
C GLU A 162 -15.38 -3.44 -17.83
N ALA A 163 -15.36 -2.74 -16.69
CA ALA A 163 -14.99 -1.34 -16.64
C ALA A 163 -13.54 -1.13 -17.09
N ARG A 164 -12.58 -1.90 -16.59
CA ARG A 164 -11.16 -1.77 -16.96
C ARG A 164 -10.85 -2.21 -18.40
N GLU A 165 -11.61 -3.14 -18.97
CA GLU A 165 -11.53 -3.46 -20.40
C GLU A 165 -12.01 -2.29 -21.26
N THR A 166 -13.10 -1.61 -20.86
CA THR A 166 -13.54 -0.38 -21.54
C THR A 166 -12.48 0.70 -21.45
N TYR A 167 -11.86 0.85 -20.29
CA TYR A 167 -10.77 1.79 -20.10
C TYR A 167 -9.58 1.52 -21.04
N ALA A 168 -9.16 0.26 -21.15
CA ALA A 168 -8.11 -0.17 -22.08
C ALA A 168 -8.50 -0.02 -23.56
N ARG A 169 -9.79 -0.13 -23.91
CA ARG A 169 -10.28 0.16 -25.27
C ARG A 169 -10.23 1.64 -25.62
N LEU A 170 -10.48 2.52 -24.66
CA LEU A 170 -10.45 3.97 -24.87
C LEU A 170 -9.02 4.53 -24.98
N LEU A 171 -8.06 3.88 -24.33
CA LEU A 171 -6.64 4.27 -24.28
C LEU A 171 -5.72 3.07 -24.62
N PRO A 172 -5.76 2.53 -25.85
CA PRO A 172 -5.02 1.31 -26.22
C PRO A 172 -3.50 1.52 -26.31
N ASP A 173 -3.07 2.78 -26.38
CA ASP A 173 -1.69 3.24 -26.50
C ASP A 173 -1.10 3.72 -25.16
N GLU A 174 -1.82 3.54 -24.06
CA GLU A 174 -1.37 3.88 -22.71
C GLU A 174 -1.11 2.62 -21.88
N ALA A 175 -0.05 2.63 -21.06
CA ALA A 175 0.32 1.46 -20.24
C ALA A 175 -0.59 1.29 -19.00
N GLU A 176 -1.11 2.39 -18.45
CA GLU A 176 -1.86 2.40 -17.19
C GLU A 176 -3.18 1.60 -17.24
N PRO A 177 -4.01 1.64 -18.30
CA PRO A 177 -5.18 0.77 -18.41
C PRO A 177 -4.87 -0.72 -18.34
N TYR A 178 -3.77 -1.17 -18.98
CA TYR A 178 -3.33 -2.57 -18.90
C TYR A 178 -2.80 -2.94 -17.51
N GLN A 179 -2.07 -2.02 -16.86
CA GLN A 179 -1.66 -2.18 -15.46
C GLN A 179 -2.88 -2.31 -14.55
N ALA A 180 -3.90 -1.48 -14.75
CA ALA A 180 -5.12 -1.51 -13.99
C ALA A 180 -5.86 -2.85 -14.20
N LEU A 181 -6.02 -3.32 -15.44
CA LEU A 181 -6.65 -4.61 -15.71
C LEU A 181 -5.88 -5.79 -15.06
N ALA A 182 -4.54 -5.77 -15.15
CA ALA A 182 -3.67 -6.73 -14.47
C ALA A 182 -3.87 -6.74 -12.95
N HIS A 183 -3.97 -5.55 -12.35
CA HIS A 183 -4.23 -5.41 -10.92
C HIS A 183 -5.59 -6.00 -10.53
N THR A 184 -6.64 -5.88 -11.36
CA THR A 184 -7.93 -6.53 -11.09
C THR A 184 -7.79 -8.04 -11.04
N TYR A 185 -7.11 -8.62 -12.03
CA TYR A 185 -6.86 -10.07 -12.05
C TYR A 185 -6.01 -10.53 -10.87
N GLN A 186 -5.02 -9.74 -10.45
CA GLN A 186 -4.21 -10.01 -9.26
C GLN A 186 -5.05 -10.02 -7.99
N GLN A 187 -5.98 -9.06 -7.81
CA GLN A 187 -6.89 -9.03 -6.65
C GLN A 187 -7.87 -10.22 -6.66
N LYS A 188 -8.26 -10.68 -7.87
CA LYS A 188 -9.03 -11.92 -8.07
C LYS A 188 -8.17 -13.20 -7.92
N GLN A 189 -6.88 -13.08 -7.58
CA GLN A 189 -5.90 -14.17 -7.50
C GLN A 189 -5.71 -14.96 -8.81
N GLN A 190 -6.04 -14.38 -9.96
CA GLN A 190 -5.78 -14.93 -11.29
C GLN A 190 -4.42 -14.44 -11.79
N PHE A 191 -3.34 -14.97 -11.19
CA PHE A 191 -1.98 -14.46 -11.39
C PHE A 191 -1.49 -14.58 -12.83
N ASP A 192 -1.82 -15.65 -13.55
CA ASP A 192 -1.39 -15.81 -14.96
C ASP A 192 -1.93 -14.68 -15.85
N LYS A 193 -3.21 -14.33 -15.69
CA LYS A 193 -3.82 -13.20 -16.39
C LYS A 193 -3.23 -11.86 -15.95
N ALA A 194 -2.93 -11.71 -14.66
CA ALA A 194 -2.24 -10.51 -14.18
C ALA A 194 -0.87 -10.35 -14.86
N VAL A 195 -0.08 -11.43 -14.95
CA VAL A 195 1.22 -11.42 -15.63
C VAL A 195 1.08 -11.09 -17.12
N GLU A 196 0.07 -11.61 -17.79
CA GLU A 196 -0.23 -11.28 -19.19
C GLU A 196 -0.45 -9.76 -19.38
N TYR A 197 -1.36 -9.16 -18.60
CA TYR A 197 -1.69 -7.75 -18.76
C TYR A 197 -0.59 -6.80 -18.27
N TYR A 198 0.16 -7.16 -17.22
CA TYR A 198 1.37 -6.40 -16.86
C TYR A 198 2.42 -6.48 -17.97
N THR A 199 2.53 -7.60 -18.66
CA THR A 199 3.43 -7.72 -19.82
C THR A 199 2.98 -6.84 -20.97
N ARG A 200 1.66 -6.69 -21.20
CA ARG A 200 1.15 -5.71 -22.17
C ARG A 200 1.47 -4.27 -21.76
N ALA A 201 1.28 -3.91 -20.48
CA ALA A 201 1.65 -2.60 -19.97
C ALA A 201 3.14 -2.28 -20.22
N LEU A 202 4.04 -3.23 -19.93
CA LEU A 202 5.49 -3.06 -20.18
C LEU A 202 5.90 -3.07 -21.65
N LYS A 203 5.06 -3.60 -22.55
CA LYS A 203 5.27 -3.46 -24.00
C LYS A 203 4.97 -2.04 -24.47
N VAL A 204 3.98 -1.37 -23.84
CA VAL A 204 3.61 0.01 -24.15
C VAL A 204 4.59 0.99 -23.52
N ASP A 205 4.91 0.81 -22.23
CA ASP A 205 5.90 1.60 -21.51
C ASP A 205 6.94 0.69 -20.82
N PRO A 206 8.09 0.45 -21.47
CA PRO A 206 9.18 -0.33 -20.90
C PRO A 206 9.84 0.29 -19.67
N ASP A 207 9.62 1.58 -19.37
CA ASP A 207 10.22 2.28 -18.24
C ASP A 207 9.24 2.43 -17.05
N TYR A 208 8.09 1.76 -17.11
CA TYR A 208 7.11 1.79 -16.03
C TYR A 208 7.53 0.91 -14.84
N ILE A 209 8.48 1.41 -14.04
CA ILE A 209 9.15 0.71 -12.91
C ILE A 209 8.15 -0.03 -11.99
N ASN A 210 7.04 0.62 -11.63
CA ASN A 210 6.03 0.04 -10.74
C ASN A 210 5.39 -1.23 -11.30
N VAL A 211 5.33 -1.39 -12.62
CA VAL A 211 4.77 -2.60 -13.25
C VAL A 211 5.71 -3.79 -13.13
N TYR A 212 7.04 -3.59 -13.17
CA TYR A 212 7.99 -4.67 -12.90
C TYR A 212 7.79 -5.26 -11.52
N ARG A 213 7.65 -4.41 -10.49
CA ARG A 213 7.36 -4.87 -9.12
C ARG A 213 6.07 -5.66 -9.06
N ARG A 214 4.98 -5.14 -9.65
CA ARG A 214 3.67 -5.79 -9.60
C ARG A 214 3.62 -7.11 -10.38
N ARG A 215 4.27 -7.19 -11.55
CA ARG A 215 4.40 -8.43 -12.31
C ARG A 215 5.24 -9.46 -11.56
N GLY A 216 6.32 -9.00 -10.92
CA GLY A 216 7.15 -9.84 -10.05
C GLY A 216 6.34 -10.41 -8.89
N ASP A 217 5.53 -9.60 -8.20
CA ASP A 217 4.64 -10.06 -7.13
C ASP A 217 3.63 -11.10 -7.65
N ALA A 218 3.00 -10.86 -8.81
CA ALA A 218 2.09 -11.82 -9.41
C ALA A 218 2.77 -13.16 -9.74
N LYS A 219 3.97 -13.13 -10.33
CA LYS A 219 4.78 -14.34 -10.58
C LYS A 219 5.16 -15.06 -9.29
N PHE A 220 5.56 -14.32 -8.26
CA PHE A 220 5.90 -14.87 -6.96
C PHE A 220 4.73 -15.65 -6.35
N PHE A 221 3.51 -15.08 -6.39
CA PHE A 221 2.32 -15.76 -5.88
C PHE A 221 1.85 -16.91 -6.78
N ALA A 222 2.09 -16.84 -8.09
CA ALA A 222 1.91 -17.95 -9.03
C ALA A 222 2.93 -19.10 -8.82
N GLY A 223 3.99 -18.88 -8.04
CA GLY A 223 5.05 -19.85 -7.78
C GLY A 223 6.28 -19.73 -8.70
N ASP A 224 6.27 -18.80 -9.66
CA ASP A 224 7.41 -18.45 -10.51
C ASP A 224 8.35 -17.47 -9.77
N ILE A 225 9.08 -18.00 -8.79
CA ILE A 225 10.01 -17.22 -7.96
C ILE A 225 11.18 -16.67 -8.80
N ALA A 226 11.69 -17.47 -9.74
CA ALA A 226 12.80 -17.07 -10.60
C ALA A 226 12.39 -15.91 -11.53
N GLY A 227 11.24 -16.01 -12.17
CA GLY A 227 10.69 -14.94 -13.00
C GLY A 227 10.31 -13.69 -12.20
N ALA A 228 9.90 -13.83 -10.93
CA ALA A 228 9.69 -12.70 -10.03
C ALA A 228 10.99 -11.93 -9.77
N ARG A 229 12.08 -12.64 -9.41
CA ARG A 229 13.41 -12.03 -9.23
C ARG A 229 13.93 -11.37 -10.50
N ALA A 230 13.68 -11.97 -11.67
CA ALA A 230 14.04 -11.38 -12.96
C ALA A 230 13.32 -10.03 -13.18
N ASP A 231 12.04 -9.93 -12.83
CA ASP A 231 11.29 -8.68 -12.92
C ASP A 231 11.80 -7.63 -11.93
N TYR A 232 12.09 -8.01 -10.68
CA TYR A 232 12.65 -7.07 -9.70
C TYR A 232 14.01 -6.52 -10.16
N ARG A 233 14.88 -7.36 -10.73
CA ARG A 233 16.15 -6.93 -11.32
C ARG A 233 15.94 -5.96 -12.49
N ALA A 234 15.04 -6.28 -13.42
CA ALA A 234 14.74 -5.40 -14.55
C ALA A 234 14.16 -4.03 -14.09
N GLY A 235 13.34 -4.03 -13.03
CA GLY A 235 12.88 -2.80 -12.38
C GLY A 235 14.04 -2.02 -11.74
N LEU A 236 14.97 -2.70 -11.07
CA LEU A 236 16.14 -2.08 -10.44
C LEU A 236 17.11 -1.46 -11.45
N GLU A 237 17.21 -2.00 -12.66
CA GLU A 237 18.02 -1.40 -13.73
C GLU A 237 17.46 -0.04 -14.19
N ARG A 238 16.15 0.18 -14.04
CA ARG A 238 15.44 1.41 -14.43
C ARG A 238 15.26 2.40 -13.27
N ALA A 239 15.18 1.88 -12.05
CA ALA A 239 14.92 2.66 -10.84
C ALA A 239 16.16 3.42 -10.34
N LYS A 240 15.94 4.65 -9.87
CA LYS A 240 16.96 5.53 -9.27
C LYS A 240 16.54 5.94 -7.85
N GLY A 241 17.54 6.19 -6.99
CA GLY A 241 17.34 6.70 -5.63
C GLY A 241 16.19 6.00 -4.88
N ALA A 242 15.21 6.79 -4.47
CA ALA A 242 14.04 6.39 -3.69
C ALA A 242 13.12 5.33 -4.35
N ASP A 243 13.21 5.08 -5.66
CA ASP A 243 12.38 4.05 -6.34
C ASP A 243 12.91 2.62 -6.11
N ARG A 244 14.16 2.48 -5.65
CA ARG A 244 14.87 1.19 -5.56
C ARG A 244 14.50 0.35 -4.32
N PRO A 245 14.35 0.91 -3.10
CA PRO A 245 14.14 0.11 -1.88
C PRO A 245 12.95 -0.85 -1.97
N GLY A 246 11.81 -0.42 -2.53
CA GLY A 246 10.63 -1.29 -2.66
C GLY A 246 10.88 -2.56 -3.51
N LEU A 247 11.70 -2.47 -4.56
CA LEU A 247 12.09 -3.60 -5.39
C LEU A 247 13.09 -4.51 -4.68
N LEU A 248 14.05 -3.93 -3.93
CA LEU A 248 15.02 -4.68 -3.13
C LEU A 248 14.33 -5.50 -2.04
N PHE A 249 13.35 -4.92 -1.34
CA PHE A 249 12.55 -5.64 -0.35
C PHE A 249 11.75 -6.77 -0.98
N ALA A 250 11.10 -6.52 -2.12
CA ALA A 250 10.35 -7.55 -2.83
C ALA A 250 11.27 -8.72 -3.24
N ALA A 251 12.47 -8.43 -3.73
CA ALA A 251 13.48 -9.46 -3.99
C ALA A 251 13.87 -10.20 -2.69
N ALA A 252 14.19 -9.50 -1.61
CA ALA A 252 14.55 -10.09 -0.33
C ALA A 252 13.47 -11.04 0.21
N PHE A 253 12.18 -10.68 0.09
CA PHE A 253 11.06 -11.51 0.49
C PHE A 253 11.05 -12.87 -0.22
N THR A 254 11.41 -12.91 -1.51
CA THR A 254 11.51 -14.18 -2.23
C THR A 254 12.62 -15.08 -1.71
N TYR A 255 13.74 -14.52 -1.24
CA TYR A 255 14.84 -15.26 -0.62
C TYR A 255 14.47 -15.76 0.77
N VAL A 256 13.80 -14.92 1.58
CA VAL A 256 13.22 -15.34 2.87
C VAL A 256 12.25 -16.50 2.67
N HIS A 257 11.41 -16.45 1.64
CA HIS A 257 10.46 -17.51 1.31
C HIS A 257 11.12 -18.87 1.04
N GLN A 258 12.33 -18.86 0.44
CA GLN A 258 13.12 -20.06 0.18
C GLN A 258 14.04 -20.46 1.36
N GLY A 259 14.12 -19.63 2.42
CA GLY A 259 15.06 -19.83 3.53
C GLY A 259 16.48 -19.38 3.23
N GLU A 260 16.72 -18.68 2.12
CA GLU A 260 18.03 -18.18 1.68
C GLU A 260 18.35 -16.83 2.36
N ILE A 261 18.54 -16.85 3.68
CA ILE A 261 18.60 -15.61 4.49
C ILE A 261 19.83 -14.74 4.19
N ASP A 262 20.98 -15.34 3.86
CA ASP A 262 22.17 -14.57 3.50
C ASP A 262 21.99 -13.79 2.20
N GLU A 263 21.29 -14.36 1.21
CA GLU A 263 20.96 -13.64 -0.01
C GLU A 263 19.94 -12.54 0.28
N ALA A 264 18.91 -12.80 1.09
CA ALA A 264 17.95 -11.78 1.51
C ALA A 264 18.64 -10.59 2.20
N ALA A 265 19.62 -10.85 3.05
CA ALA A 265 20.39 -9.83 3.78
C ALA A 265 21.07 -8.83 2.84
N LYS A 266 21.68 -9.30 1.74
CA LYS A 266 22.33 -8.43 0.74
C LYS A 266 21.36 -7.39 0.16
N TYR A 267 20.11 -7.79 -0.11
CA TYR A 267 19.10 -6.87 -0.64
C TYR A 267 18.59 -5.87 0.42
N TYR A 268 18.42 -6.31 1.67
CA TYR A 268 18.08 -5.40 2.76
C TYR A 268 19.19 -4.38 3.01
N GLU A 269 20.45 -4.81 3.04
CA GLU A 269 21.61 -3.94 3.24
C GLU A 269 21.76 -2.91 2.12
N GLN A 270 21.54 -3.30 0.86
CA GLN A 270 21.48 -2.35 -0.26
C GLN A 270 20.35 -1.32 -0.08
N ALA A 271 19.16 -1.75 0.37
CA ALA A 271 18.03 -0.84 0.57
C ALA A 271 18.28 0.14 1.72
N ILE A 272 18.91 -0.33 2.80
CA ILE A 272 19.34 0.48 3.94
C ILE A 272 20.38 1.51 3.51
N ALA A 273 21.40 1.09 2.75
CA ALA A 273 22.46 2.00 2.28
C ALA A 273 21.90 3.14 1.40
N ILE A 274 20.91 2.84 0.54
CA ILE A 274 20.20 3.86 -0.25
C ILE A 274 19.42 4.79 0.70
N ALA A 275 18.68 4.24 1.66
CA ALA A 275 17.94 5.05 2.62
C ALA A 275 18.85 5.94 3.48
N GLU A 276 20.04 5.47 3.86
CA GLU A 276 21.06 6.27 4.55
C GLU A 276 21.57 7.43 3.68
N ALA A 277 21.84 7.17 2.41
CA ALA A 277 22.29 8.20 1.46
C ALA A 277 21.22 9.28 1.24
N GLU A 278 19.95 8.89 1.15
CA GLU A 278 18.80 9.77 0.96
C GLU A 278 18.26 10.38 2.28
N LYS A 279 18.80 9.97 3.44
CA LYS A 279 18.36 10.37 4.79
C LYS A 279 16.89 10.01 5.08
N GLU A 280 16.44 8.87 4.57
CA GLU A 280 15.10 8.32 4.75
C GLU A 280 15.04 7.50 6.06
N HIS A 281 15.00 8.17 7.22
CA HIS A 281 15.15 7.53 8.55
C HIS A 281 14.15 6.39 8.82
N VAL A 282 12.90 6.55 8.36
CA VAL A 282 11.86 5.49 8.45
C VAL A 282 12.30 4.22 7.74
N MET A 283 12.90 4.36 6.56
CA MET A 283 13.33 3.22 5.77
C MET A 283 14.58 2.56 6.35
N ILE A 284 15.50 3.33 6.92
CA ILE A 284 16.68 2.80 7.62
C ILE A 284 16.24 1.88 8.77
N SER A 285 15.40 2.38 9.69
CA SER A 285 14.93 1.59 10.83
C SER A 285 14.12 0.37 10.39
N SER A 286 13.26 0.52 9.38
CA SER A 286 12.40 -0.56 8.87
C SER A 286 13.18 -1.63 8.09
N GLY A 287 14.27 -1.27 7.41
CA GLY A 287 15.18 -2.23 6.78
C GLY A 287 15.89 -3.11 7.81
N TRP A 288 16.44 -2.50 8.86
CA TRP A 288 17.05 -3.25 9.96
C TRP A 288 16.04 -4.15 10.70
N ASP A 289 14.80 -3.69 10.90
CA ASP A 289 13.72 -4.49 11.49
C ASP A 289 13.34 -5.71 10.62
N ALA A 290 13.20 -5.51 9.31
CA ALA A 290 12.91 -6.58 8.36
C ALA A 290 14.03 -7.63 8.31
N LEU A 291 15.29 -7.18 8.30
CA LEU A 291 16.46 -8.05 8.36
C LEU A 291 16.54 -8.80 9.69
N GLY A 292 16.37 -8.12 10.82
CA GLY A 292 16.36 -8.72 12.15
C GLY A 292 15.26 -9.76 12.31
N ARG A 293 14.06 -9.50 11.76
CA ARG A 293 12.96 -10.46 11.74
C ARG A 293 13.27 -11.68 10.88
N SER A 294 13.91 -11.49 9.73
CA SER A 294 14.32 -12.58 8.85
C SER A 294 15.34 -13.51 9.52
N TYR A 295 16.34 -12.93 10.21
CA TYR A 295 17.31 -13.70 11.01
C TYR A 295 16.65 -14.42 12.20
N LEU A 296 15.79 -13.74 12.94
CA LEU A 296 15.14 -14.28 14.14
C LEU A 296 14.37 -15.57 13.80
N GLU A 297 13.53 -15.51 12.78
CA GLU A 297 12.65 -16.62 12.43
C GLU A 297 13.40 -17.75 11.69
N ALA A 298 14.62 -17.48 11.21
CA ALA A 298 15.55 -18.48 10.74
C ALA A 298 16.45 -19.08 11.85
N GLY A 299 16.26 -18.66 13.11
CA GLY A 299 17.05 -19.15 14.25
C GLY A 299 18.45 -18.51 14.41
N ARG A 300 18.76 -17.47 13.63
CA ARG A 300 20.05 -16.75 13.66
C ARG A 300 20.01 -15.62 14.68
N LEU A 301 19.99 -16.00 15.96
CA LEU A 301 19.61 -15.09 17.05
C LEU A 301 20.60 -13.96 17.31
N ILE A 302 21.90 -14.18 17.08
CA ILE A 302 22.95 -13.16 17.28
C ILE A 302 22.82 -12.08 16.18
N GLU A 303 22.70 -12.51 14.93
CA GLU A 303 22.50 -11.60 13.79
C GLU A 303 21.18 -10.85 13.91
N ALA A 304 20.13 -11.52 14.37
CA ALA A 304 18.85 -10.89 14.67
C ALA A 304 19.00 -9.79 15.72
N ALA A 305 19.61 -10.08 16.87
CA ALA A 305 19.83 -9.11 17.94
C ALA A 305 20.62 -7.89 17.43
N ASN A 306 21.67 -8.12 16.64
CA ASN A 306 22.48 -7.06 16.05
C ASN A 306 21.69 -6.18 15.08
N ALA A 307 20.91 -6.78 14.18
CA ALA A 307 20.09 -6.03 13.23
C ALA A 307 19.03 -5.19 13.94
N TYR A 308 18.28 -5.77 14.88
CA TYR A 308 17.30 -5.01 15.66
C TYR A 308 17.91 -3.87 16.46
N ARG A 309 19.10 -4.08 17.06
CA ARG A 309 19.83 -3.01 17.75
C ARG A 309 20.19 -1.87 16.80
N LYS A 310 20.70 -2.17 15.60
CA LYS A 310 21.00 -1.13 14.58
C LYS A 310 19.75 -0.34 14.21
N GLY A 311 18.62 -1.00 13.99
CA GLY A 311 17.34 -0.35 13.69
C GLY A 311 16.86 0.58 14.80
N TYR A 312 16.98 0.12 16.05
CA TYR A 312 16.68 0.93 17.24
C TYR A 312 17.62 2.13 17.38
N GLU A 313 18.93 1.95 17.27
CA GLU A 313 19.89 3.05 17.36
C GLU A 313 19.71 4.07 16.22
N ALA A 314 19.34 3.63 15.01
CA ALA A 314 18.99 4.52 13.91
C ALA A 314 17.75 5.35 14.26
N SER A 315 16.71 4.73 14.81
CA SER A 315 15.48 5.43 15.22
C SER A 315 15.73 6.50 16.28
N ARG A 316 16.66 6.25 17.22
CA ARG A 316 17.01 7.20 18.28
C ARG A 316 17.78 8.40 17.77
N ARG A 317 18.53 8.23 16.67
CA ARG A 317 19.34 9.28 16.03
C ARG A 317 18.58 10.06 14.96
N ALA A 318 17.40 9.59 14.56
CA ALA A 318 16.55 10.24 13.56
C ALA A 318 16.04 11.61 14.08
N PRO A 319 16.42 12.73 13.44
CA PRO A 319 16.04 14.08 13.89
C PRO A 319 14.59 14.44 13.60
N ASP A 320 13.97 13.76 12.64
CA ASP A 320 12.58 13.91 12.18
C ASP A 320 11.58 13.07 12.97
N TYR A 321 12.04 12.18 13.85
CA TYR A 321 11.18 11.37 14.69
C TYR A 321 10.68 12.14 15.90
N SER A 322 9.37 12.09 16.14
CA SER A 322 8.78 12.52 17.41
C SER A 322 9.22 11.59 18.54
N GLU A 323 9.09 12.03 19.80
CA GLU A 323 9.34 11.13 20.95
C GLU A 323 8.38 9.92 20.95
N THR A 324 7.17 10.08 20.41
CA THR A 324 6.24 8.97 20.21
C THR A 324 6.77 7.95 19.20
N ASP A 325 7.36 8.41 18.09
CA ASP A 325 7.98 7.51 17.09
C ASP A 325 9.17 6.76 17.71
N LYS A 326 10.02 7.45 18.47
CA LYS A 326 11.16 6.81 19.15
C LYS A 326 10.70 5.78 20.19
N LEU A 327 9.64 6.06 20.93
CA LEU A 327 9.03 5.12 21.87
C LEU A 327 8.45 3.89 21.14
N LEU A 328 7.80 4.10 19.99
CA LEU A 328 7.30 2.99 19.15
C LEU A 328 8.44 2.06 18.72
N TRP A 329 9.58 2.63 18.32
CA TRP A 329 10.77 1.86 17.96
C TRP A 329 11.42 1.15 19.16
N GLU A 330 11.40 1.75 20.35
CA GLU A 330 11.79 1.05 21.58
C GLU A 330 10.89 -0.15 21.86
N GLY A 331 9.57 0.00 21.69
CA GLY A 331 8.61 -1.09 21.80
C GLY A 331 8.92 -2.23 20.83
N ARG A 332 9.22 -1.93 19.55
CA ARG A 332 9.64 -2.92 18.55
C ARG A 332 10.93 -3.64 18.96
N TYR A 333 11.92 -2.90 19.45
CA TYR A 333 13.19 -3.47 19.90
C TYR A 333 13.00 -4.41 21.10
N ARG A 334 12.19 -4.02 22.10
CA ARG A 334 11.86 -4.87 23.25
C ARG A 334 11.06 -6.10 22.83
N HIS A 335 10.11 -5.93 21.91
CA HIS A 335 9.36 -7.04 21.33
C HIS A 335 10.29 -8.03 20.59
N ALA A 336 11.31 -7.53 19.88
CA ALA A 336 12.32 -8.38 19.27
C ALA A 336 13.17 -9.12 20.32
N ARG A 337 13.66 -8.42 21.36
CA ARG A 337 14.45 -9.03 22.43
C ARG A 337 13.71 -10.13 23.17
N GLY A 338 12.44 -9.92 23.53
CA GLY A 338 11.68 -10.96 24.20
C GLY A 338 11.40 -12.18 23.32
N ARG A 339 11.20 -12.01 22.00
CA ARG A 339 11.12 -13.16 21.08
C ARG A 339 12.44 -13.92 20.96
N ILE A 340 13.57 -13.21 20.96
CA ILE A 340 14.91 -13.82 20.96
C ILE A 340 15.10 -14.64 22.26
N LEU A 341 14.80 -14.05 23.42
CA LEU A 341 14.89 -14.72 24.71
C LEU A 341 13.97 -15.94 24.79
N ALA A 342 12.74 -15.85 24.27
CA ALA A 342 11.84 -16.99 24.21
C ALA A 342 12.42 -18.15 23.38
N LYS A 343 13.06 -17.86 22.23
CA LYS A 343 13.76 -18.88 21.44
C LYS A 343 14.99 -19.47 22.14
N LEU A 344 15.59 -18.74 23.08
CA LEU A 344 16.67 -19.23 23.94
C LEU A 344 16.17 -20.04 25.14
N GLY A 345 14.85 -20.09 25.39
CA GLY A 345 14.26 -20.71 26.57
C GLY A 345 14.26 -19.83 27.82
N GLU A 346 14.68 -18.56 27.69
CA GLU A 346 14.73 -17.56 28.77
C GLU A 346 13.35 -16.90 28.97
N PHE A 347 12.35 -17.69 29.35
CA PHE A 347 10.95 -17.27 29.33
C PHE A 347 10.62 -16.17 30.32
N ASP A 348 11.21 -16.16 31.51
CA ASP A 348 10.94 -15.14 32.53
C ASP A 348 11.48 -13.77 32.07
N ALA A 349 12.72 -13.74 31.56
CA ALA A 349 13.29 -12.54 30.95
C ALA A 349 12.52 -12.09 29.70
N ALA A 350 11.99 -13.04 28.90
CA ALA A 350 11.11 -12.70 27.79
C ALA A 350 9.80 -12.05 28.27
N MET A 351 9.22 -12.53 29.37
CA MET A 351 8.00 -11.98 29.96
C MET A 351 8.22 -10.58 30.55
N GLU A 352 9.39 -10.26 31.10
CA GLU A 352 9.72 -8.90 31.54
C GLU A 352 9.59 -7.87 30.41
N HIS A 353 10.01 -8.25 29.20
CA HIS A 353 9.84 -7.39 28.02
C HIS A 353 8.37 -7.23 27.61
N ALA A 354 7.55 -8.28 27.77
CA ALA A 354 6.12 -8.20 27.48
C ALA A 354 5.40 -7.31 28.51
N GLU A 355 5.72 -7.47 29.79
CA GLU A 355 5.17 -6.65 30.87
C GLU A 355 5.59 -5.18 30.74
N TRP A 356 6.81 -4.90 30.29
CA TRP A 356 7.20 -3.52 29.97
C TRP A 356 6.26 -2.90 28.94
N ILE A 357 5.93 -3.62 27.85
CA ILE A 357 4.98 -3.14 26.84
C ILE A 357 3.64 -2.86 27.50
N ARG A 358 3.12 -3.75 28.35
CA ARG A 358 1.85 -3.55 29.06
C ARG A 358 1.87 -2.32 29.99
N LEU A 359 2.95 -2.12 30.74
CA LEU A 359 3.06 -1.04 31.73
C LEU A 359 3.22 0.34 31.10
N GLU A 360 4.00 0.47 30.03
CA GLU A 360 4.12 1.74 29.32
C GLU A 360 2.77 2.20 28.72
N LEU A 361 1.89 1.27 28.37
CA LEU A 361 0.52 1.60 27.93
C LEU A 361 -0.36 2.17 29.03
N GLN A 362 -0.17 1.72 30.26
CA GLN A 362 -0.88 2.30 31.40
C GLN A 362 -0.39 3.71 31.70
N LYS A 363 0.93 3.96 31.58
CA LYS A 363 1.53 5.29 31.81
C LYS A 363 1.14 6.33 30.77
N ALA A 364 1.01 5.93 29.50
CA ALA A 364 0.65 6.85 28.42
C ALA A 364 -0.80 7.38 28.50
N GLY A 365 -1.62 6.92 29.47
CA GLY A 365 -3.03 7.29 29.61
C GLY A 365 -3.89 6.96 28.38
N ASN A 366 -3.31 6.21 27.42
CA ASN A 366 -3.85 5.97 26.10
C ASN A 366 -4.02 4.45 25.93
N PRO A 367 -5.21 3.90 26.21
CA PRO A 367 -5.51 2.49 26.07
C PRO A 367 -5.70 2.12 24.59
N ASN A 368 -4.82 2.59 23.70
CA ASN A 368 -4.95 2.34 22.28
C ASN A 368 -4.97 0.81 22.06
N PRO A 369 -6.09 0.25 21.55
CA PRO A 369 -6.27 -1.19 21.41
C PRO A 369 -5.18 -1.87 20.56
N ALA A 370 -4.50 -1.12 19.68
CA ALA A 370 -3.42 -1.65 18.85
C ALA A 370 -2.21 -2.12 19.68
N TYR A 371 -1.92 -1.49 20.81
CA TYR A 371 -0.75 -1.88 21.61
C TYR A 371 -1.03 -3.02 22.57
N MET A 372 -2.25 -3.13 23.11
CA MET A 372 -2.66 -4.33 23.84
C MET A 372 -2.59 -5.58 22.96
N LYS A 373 -2.94 -5.45 21.67
CA LYS A 373 -2.72 -6.54 20.70
C LYS A 373 -1.25 -6.93 20.58
N SER A 374 -0.31 -5.99 20.70
CA SER A 374 1.14 -6.28 20.70
C SER A 374 1.58 -7.03 21.96
N TYR A 375 1.02 -6.70 23.13
CA TYR A 375 1.27 -7.46 24.37
C TYR A 375 0.79 -8.91 24.23
N HIS A 376 -0.46 -9.09 23.80
CA HIS A 376 -1.04 -10.42 23.60
C HIS A 376 -0.30 -11.24 22.54
N TYR A 377 0.16 -10.60 21.45
CA TYR A 377 1.02 -11.25 20.47
C TYR A 377 2.31 -11.75 21.12
N MET A 378 2.99 -10.92 21.91
CA MET A 378 4.25 -11.26 22.54
C MET A 378 4.11 -12.40 23.56
N VAL A 379 3.11 -12.34 24.44
CA VAL A 379 2.84 -13.42 25.40
C VAL A 379 2.46 -14.71 24.67
N GLY A 380 1.59 -14.62 23.65
CA GLY A 380 1.24 -15.76 22.82
C GLY A 380 2.45 -16.42 22.15
N TYR A 381 3.37 -15.61 21.61
CA TYR A 381 4.64 -16.10 21.05
C TYR A 381 5.47 -16.83 22.09
N ILE A 382 5.69 -16.23 23.27
CA ILE A 382 6.48 -16.82 24.36
C ILE A 382 5.90 -18.19 24.77
N LEU A 383 4.57 -18.27 24.91
CA LEU A 383 3.88 -19.49 25.31
C LEU A 383 3.94 -20.59 24.23
N VAL A 384 3.93 -20.22 22.94
CA VAL A 384 4.18 -21.19 21.85
C VAL A 384 5.58 -21.79 21.96
N GLU A 385 6.63 -20.97 22.15
CA GLU A 385 8.01 -21.46 22.32
C GLU A 385 8.15 -22.31 23.60
N LYS A 386 7.45 -21.95 24.68
CA LYS A 386 7.36 -22.73 25.93
C LYS A 386 6.53 -24.03 25.79
N ARG A 387 5.83 -24.21 24.66
CA ARG A 387 4.88 -25.32 24.39
C ARG A 387 3.66 -25.33 25.31
N ASP A 388 3.32 -24.20 25.93
CA ASP A 388 2.03 -23.98 26.58
C ASP A 388 1.00 -23.51 25.54
N PHE A 389 0.53 -24.44 24.73
CA PHE A 389 -0.35 -24.13 23.61
C PHE A 389 -1.73 -23.64 24.05
N LYS A 390 -2.24 -24.11 25.20
CA LYS A 390 -3.52 -23.66 25.73
C LYS A 390 -3.43 -22.20 26.17
N GLY A 391 -2.40 -21.83 26.93
CA GLY A 391 -2.14 -20.45 27.31
C GLY A 391 -1.88 -19.56 26.08
N ALA A 392 -1.13 -20.06 25.11
CA ALA A 392 -0.87 -19.33 23.88
C ALA A 392 -2.16 -18.93 23.14
N LEU A 393 -3.11 -19.86 22.97
CA LEU A 393 -4.38 -19.58 22.28
C LEU A 393 -5.22 -18.51 23.01
N GLU A 394 -5.18 -18.48 24.34
CA GLU A 394 -5.89 -17.47 25.13
C GLU A 394 -5.39 -16.05 24.86
N HIS A 395 -4.09 -15.89 24.61
CA HIS A 395 -3.51 -14.59 24.26
C HIS A 395 -3.62 -14.30 22.75
N LEU A 396 -3.33 -15.26 21.87
CA LEU A 396 -3.32 -15.03 20.43
C LEU A 396 -4.69 -14.61 19.88
N LYS A 397 -5.80 -15.08 20.46
CA LYS A 397 -7.17 -14.62 20.08
C LYS A 397 -7.45 -13.15 20.40
N GLN A 398 -6.69 -12.56 21.32
CA GLN A 398 -6.78 -11.15 21.72
C GLN A 398 -5.78 -10.26 20.94
N ALA A 399 -4.88 -10.87 20.17
CA ALA A 399 -3.94 -10.17 19.31
C ALA A 399 -4.59 -9.77 17.97
N ASN A 400 -3.80 -9.32 17.00
CA ASN A 400 -4.31 -9.06 15.65
C ASN A 400 -4.48 -10.37 14.87
N THR A 401 -5.67 -10.98 14.92
CA THR A 401 -5.95 -12.28 14.28
C THR A 401 -5.83 -12.26 12.76
N GLU A 402 -5.83 -11.09 12.13
CA GLU A 402 -5.60 -10.94 10.68
C GLU A 402 -4.12 -10.93 10.29
N ASP A 403 -3.20 -10.78 11.25
CA ASP A 403 -1.76 -10.89 10.97
C ASP A 403 -1.40 -12.34 10.63
N VAL A 404 -0.80 -12.53 9.45
CA VAL A 404 -0.49 -13.86 8.91
C VAL A 404 0.47 -14.66 9.80
N PHE A 405 1.35 -14.00 10.54
CA PHE A 405 2.28 -14.67 11.44
C PHE A 405 1.62 -15.02 12.78
N ILE A 406 0.69 -14.19 13.26
CA ILE A 406 -0.18 -14.56 14.39
C ILE A 406 -1.03 -15.77 14.01
N LYS A 407 -1.61 -15.82 12.81
CA LYS A 407 -2.30 -17.02 12.30
C LYS A 407 -1.40 -18.26 12.31
N LEU A 408 -0.13 -18.11 11.91
CA LEU A 408 0.84 -19.20 11.95
C LEU A 408 1.07 -19.72 13.38
N LEU A 409 1.27 -18.83 14.35
CA LEU A 409 1.44 -19.22 15.76
C LEU A 409 0.19 -19.92 16.31
N THR A 410 -1.00 -19.41 15.99
CA THR A 410 -2.27 -20.03 16.36
C THR A 410 -2.39 -21.42 15.74
N ALA A 411 -2.02 -21.59 14.46
CA ALA A 411 -2.02 -22.88 13.77
C ALA A 411 -1.04 -23.87 14.43
N ARG A 412 0.17 -23.42 14.79
CA ARG A 412 1.16 -24.22 15.54
C ARG A 412 0.62 -24.65 16.90
N ALA A 413 -0.07 -23.76 17.63
CA ALA A 413 -0.65 -24.08 18.93
C ALA A 413 -1.78 -25.13 18.82
N HIS A 414 -2.69 -24.99 17.85
CA HIS A 414 -3.70 -26.03 17.57
C HIS A 414 -3.06 -27.37 17.20
N ALA A 415 -2.06 -27.37 16.32
CA ALA A 415 -1.34 -28.59 15.95
C ALA A 415 -0.66 -29.24 17.17
N GLY A 416 -0.06 -28.44 18.06
CA GLY A 416 0.55 -28.91 19.31
C GLY A 416 -0.45 -29.51 20.32
N LEU A 417 -1.73 -29.11 20.24
CA LEU A 417 -2.84 -29.71 20.99
C LEU A 417 -3.50 -30.89 20.25
N ASN A 418 -2.95 -31.33 19.12
CA ASN A 418 -3.54 -32.31 18.21
C ASN A 418 -4.90 -31.91 17.59
N ASP A 419 -5.26 -30.63 17.63
CA ASP A 419 -6.42 -30.09 16.91
C ASP A 419 -6.07 -29.83 15.45
N ARG A 420 -6.03 -30.91 14.67
CA ARG A 420 -5.64 -30.88 13.25
C ARG A 420 -6.63 -30.09 12.39
N ALA A 421 -7.91 -30.06 12.75
CA ALA A 421 -8.94 -29.38 11.97
C ALA A 421 -8.74 -27.86 12.00
N SER A 422 -8.57 -27.27 13.19
CA SER A 422 -8.31 -25.84 13.34
C SER A 422 -6.96 -25.44 12.75
N ALA A 423 -5.93 -26.27 12.93
CA ALA A 423 -4.62 -26.05 12.31
C ALA A 423 -4.71 -26.04 10.78
N ALA A 424 -5.38 -27.03 10.17
CA ALA A 424 -5.55 -27.11 8.72
C ALA A 424 -6.32 -25.91 8.14
N LYS A 425 -7.35 -25.44 8.83
CA LYS A 425 -8.10 -24.25 8.43
C LYS A 425 -7.17 -23.02 8.33
N LEU A 426 -6.42 -22.74 9.38
CA LEU A 426 -5.50 -21.60 9.41
C LEU A 426 -4.35 -21.75 8.40
N MET A 427 -3.80 -22.95 8.22
CA MET A 427 -2.77 -23.19 7.22
C MET A 427 -3.28 -22.94 5.79
N ASN A 428 -4.52 -23.30 5.47
CA ASN A 428 -5.13 -22.97 4.17
C ASN A 428 -5.29 -21.44 3.99
N GLU A 429 -5.72 -20.72 5.02
CA GLU A 429 -5.80 -19.25 4.98
C GLU A 429 -4.43 -18.61 4.75
N ILE A 430 -3.39 -19.10 5.42
CA ILE A 430 -2.01 -18.62 5.26
C ILE A 430 -1.47 -18.93 3.86
N ALA A 431 -1.75 -20.12 3.32
CA ALA A 431 -1.32 -20.52 1.98
C ALA A 431 -1.91 -19.60 0.89
N GLY A 432 -3.14 -19.14 1.09
CA GLY A 432 -3.86 -18.18 0.24
C GLY A 432 -3.53 -16.71 0.50
N TYR A 433 -2.56 -16.38 1.36
CA TYR A 433 -2.17 -15.00 1.65
C TYR A 433 -1.28 -14.41 0.54
N THR A 434 -1.72 -13.32 -0.10
CA THR A 434 -1.14 -12.80 -1.35
C THR A 434 -0.51 -11.41 -1.21
N LEU A 435 -0.08 -11.05 0.00
CA LEU A 435 0.64 -9.81 0.27
C LEU A 435 2.08 -10.11 0.67
N GLY A 436 3.05 -9.52 -0.04
CA GLY A 436 4.48 -9.73 0.20
C GLY A 436 4.98 -8.96 1.43
N SER A 437 5.53 -9.68 2.39
CA SER A 437 6.14 -9.14 3.61
C SER A 437 7.06 -10.20 4.23
N VAL A 438 7.92 -9.82 5.19
CA VAL A 438 8.68 -10.81 5.98
C VAL A 438 7.76 -11.87 6.62
N PRO A 439 6.71 -11.50 7.39
CA PRO A 439 5.81 -12.50 7.99
C PRO A 439 5.17 -13.45 7.00
N SER A 440 4.64 -12.95 5.87
CA SER A 440 4.03 -13.84 4.87
C SER A 440 5.05 -14.71 4.15
N SER A 441 6.27 -14.20 3.93
CA SER A 441 7.37 -14.95 3.34
C SER A 441 7.80 -16.12 4.23
N ILE A 442 7.64 -16.00 5.55
CA ILE A 442 7.94 -17.08 6.51
C ILE A 442 6.74 -18.03 6.68
N ALA A 443 5.55 -17.48 6.85
CA ALA A 443 4.36 -18.26 7.18
C ALA A 443 3.85 -19.12 6.01
N ARG A 444 3.83 -18.56 4.79
CA ARG A 444 3.31 -19.24 3.59
C ARG A 444 4.05 -20.54 3.25
N PRO A 445 5.39 -20.61 3.17
CA PRO A 445 6.08 -21.85 2.84
C PRO A 445 5.93 -22.90 3.93
N GLU A 446 5.83 -22.51 5.21
CA GLU A 446 5.52 -23.44 6.29
C GLU A 446 4.12 -24.03 6.17
N ALA A 447 3.12 -23.20 5.90
CA ALA A 447 1.75 -23.65 5.69
C ALA A 447 1.63 -24.62 4.50
N LEU A 448 2.28 -24.30 3.38
CA LEU A 448 2.31 -25.17 2.20
C LEU A 448 2.97 -26.53 2.49
N ARG A 449 4.10 -26.54 3.20
CA ARG A 449 4.76 -27.78 3.65
C ARG A 449 3.86 -28.57 4.59
N TRP A 450 3.28 -27.93 5.60
CA TRP A 450 2.39 -28.57 6.57
C TRP A 450 1.19 -29.22 5.87
N LEU A 451 0.52 -28.50 4.95
CA LEU A 451 -0.62 -29.02 4.18
C LEU A 451 -0.20 -30.21 3.30
N SER A 452 0.97 -30.16 2.67
CA SER A 452 1.48 -31.27 1.85
C SER A 452 1.71 -32.55 2.66
N GLN A 453 2.20 -32.41 3.90
CA GLN A 453 2.50 -33.53 4.79
C GLN A 453 1.25 -34.13 5.47
N ASN A 454 0.16 -33.35 5.57
CA ASN A 454 -1.06 -33.73 6.31
C ASN A 454 -2.27 -33.98 5.40
N LYS A 455 -2.09 -34.01 4.06
CA LYS A 455 -3.14 -34.30 3.07
C LYS A 455 -3.64 -35.75 3.07
N THR A 456 -2.96 -36.67 3.76
CA THR A 456 -3.25 -38.13 3.76
C THR A 456 -4.12 -38.61 4.93
N ALA A 457 -4.76 -37.72 5.69
CA ALA A 457 -5.58 -38.09 6.86
C ALA A 457 -7.01 -37.52 6.82
N GLN A 458 -7.58 -37.33 5.63
CA GLN A 458 -9.01 -37.02 5.44
C GLN A 458 -9.74 -38.20 4.82
#